data_AF-A0A2D3VFM6-F1
#
_entry.id   AF-A0A2D3VFM6-F1
#
_cell.length_a   1.000
_cell.length_b   1.000
_cell.length_c   1.000
_cell.angle_alpha   90.00
_cell.angle_beta   90.00
_cell.angle_gamma   90.00
#
_symmetry.space_group_name_H-M   'P 1'
#
loop_
_entity.id
_entity.type
_entity.pdbx_description
1 polymer ?
#
loop_
_entity_poly.entity_id
_entity_poly.type
_entity_poly.pdbx_seq_one_letter_code
_entity_poly.pdbx_strand_id
1 'polypeptide(L)'
;MSTKPQTQKKPGRSAIEDVVAREYTIHLHKRVHGVSFKKRAPRAIKEIRSFAEKAMGTTDVRLDPQLNKKVWEAGIKGVPFRLRVRISRKRNDEEGAKEKLYSYVQAVNVKNPKGLQTAVVEDAA
;
A
#
# COMPACT_ATOMS: atom_id res chain seq x y z
N MET A 1 -17.29 -35.23 34.62
CA MET A 1 -16.11 -34.39 34.31
C MET A 1 -16.19 -34.00 32.84
N SER A 2 -16.50 -32.75 32.53
CA SER A 2 -16.66 -32.29 31.14
C SER A 2 -15.33 -31.70 30.64
N THR A 3 -14.64 -32.43 29.78
CA THR A 3 -13.43 -31.98 29.10
C THR A 3 -13.76 -30.90 28.07
N LYS A 4 -13.23 -29.69 28.27
CA LYS A 4 -13.32 -28.60 27.28
C LYS A 4 -12.44 -28.94 26.07
N PRO A 5 -12.89 -28.70 24.82
CA PRO A 5 -12.07 -28.92 23.64
C PRO A 5 -10.95 -27.87 23.57
N GLN A 6 -9.71 -28.34 23.44
CA GLN A 6 -8.54 -27.47 23.24
C GLN A 6 -8.54 -26.89 21.83
N THR A 7 -8.62 -25.57 21.72
CA THR A 7 -8.49 -24.84 20.46
C THR A 7 -7.05 -24.97 19.94
N GLN A 8 -6.85 -25.72 18.87
CA GLN A 8 -5.55 -25.86 18.21
C GLN A 8 -5.09 -24.49 17.68
N LYS A 9 -4.03 -23.93 18.28
CA LYS A 9 -3.34 -22.74 17.74
C LYS A 9 -2.70 -23.15 16.41
N LYS A 10 -3.15 -22.56 15.31
CA LYS A 10 -2.52 -22.71 13.99
C LYS A 10 -1.05 -22.28 14.07
N PRO A 11 -0.14 -22.97 13.36
CA PRO A 11 1.28 -22.61 13.35
C PRO A 11 1.44 -21.14 12.93
N GLY A 12 2.30 -20.40 13.64
CA GLY A 12 2.57 -19.00 13.35
C GLY A 12 3.21 -18.84 11.98
N ARG A 13 2.69 -17.91 11.17
CA ARG A 13 3.24 -17.58 9.85
C ARG A 13 4.67 -17.06 10.01
N SER A 14 5.59 -17.52 9.17
CA SER A 14 7.01 -17.15 9.28
C SER A 14 7.25 -15.71 8.81
N ALA A 15 8.19 -14.99 9.45
CA ALA A 15 8.51 -13.60 9.09
C ALA A 15 9.12 -13.44 7.68
N ILE A 16 9.52 -14.55 7.04
CA ILE A 16 10.02 -14.57 5.66
C ILE A 16 8.83 -14.58 4.68
N GLU A 17 7.79 -15.37 4.96
CA GLU A 17 6.52 -15.32 4.20
C GLU A 17 5.79 -13.98 4.32
N ASP A 18 6.20 -13.15 5.29
CA ASP A 18 5.64 -11.83 5.44
C ASP A 18 6.26 -10.79 4.50
N VAL A 19 7.45 -11.02 3.94
CA VAL A 19 8.00 -10.11 2.92
C VAL A 19 7.29 -10.39 1.59
N VAL A 20 6.50 -9.43 1.11
CA VAL A 20 5.70 -9.60 -0.10
C VAL A 20 5.64 -8.29 -0.86
N ALA A 21 5.79 -8.35 -2.18
CA ALA A 21 5.49 -7.26 -3.09
C ALA A 21 4.22 -7.57 -3.89
N ARG A 22 3.32 -6.59 -3.97
CA ARG A 22 2.08 -6.69 -4.74
C ARG A 22 1.84 -5.41 -5.49
N GLU A 23 1.35 -5.55 -6.71
CA GLU A 23 0.86 -4.43 -7.49
C GLU A 23 -0.66 -4.31 -7.39
N TYR A 24 -1.11 -3.10 -7.09
CA TYR A 24 -2.51 -2.74 -6.94
C TYR A 24 -2.89 -1.62 -7.89
N THR A 25 -4.15 -1.61 -8.29
CA THR A 25 -4.77 -0.46 -8.96
C THR A 25 -5.64 0.29 -7.96
N ILE A 26 -5.22 1.49 -7.56
CA ILE A 26 -6.02 2.33 -6.66
C ILE A 26 -6.95 3.21 -7.49
N HIS A 27 -8.25 3.11 -7.23
CA HIS A 27 -9.24 4.03 -7.80
C HIS A 27 -9.31 5.33 -6.99
N LEU A 28 -8.42 6.27 -7.30
CA LEU A 28 -8.32 7.55 -6.59
C LEU A 28 -9.55 8.43 -6.80
N HIS A 29 -10.15 8.45 -7.99
CA HIS A 29 -11.33 9.29 -8.26
C HIS A 29 -12.50 9.01 -7.29
N LYS A 30 -12.73 7.74 -6.92
CA LYS A 30 -13.75 7.36 -5.93
C LYS A 30 -13.38 7.86 -4.52
N ARG A 31 -12.09 7.85 -4.18
CA ARG A 31 -11.56 8.25 -2.86
C ARG A 31 -11.49 9.76 -2.65
N VAL A 32 -11.34 10.53 -3.73
CA VAL A 32 -11.34 11.99 -3.70
C VAL A 32 -12.64 12.62 -4.22
N HIS A 33 -13.71 11.82 -4.32
CA HIS A 33 -15.02 12.30 -4.71
C HIS A 33 -15.59 13.27 -3.66
N GLY A 34 -16.17 14.39 -4.08
CA GLY A 34 -16.72 15.41 -3.18
C GLY A 34 -15.69 16.25 -2.41
N VAL A 35 -14.39 16.03 -2.62
CA VAL A 35 -13.33 16.80 -1.95
C VAL A 35 -13.09 18.12 -2.67
N SER A 36 -12.98 19.23 -1.92
CA SER A 36 -12.62 20.54 -2.46
C SER A 36 -11.33 20.48 -3.29
N PHE A 37 -11.29 21.18 -4.42
CA PHE A 37 -10.15 21.13 -5.36
C PHE A 37 -8.80 21.44 -4.72
N LYS A 38 -8.75 22.38 -3.77
CA LYS A 38 -7.53 22.74 -3.04
C LYS A 38 -7.02 21.63 -2.10
N LYS A 39 -7.80 20.56 -1.89
CA LYS A 39 -7.46 19.46 -0.99
C LYS A 39 -7.38 18.10 -1.70
N ARG A 40 -7.60 18.03 -3.03
CA ARG A 40 -7.66 16.73 -3.75
C ARG A 40 -6.33 15.98 -3.74
N ALA A 41 -5.23 16.56 -4.22
CA ALA A 41 -3.93 15.88 -4.20
C ALA A 41 -3.43 15.54 -2.78
N PRO A 42 -3.49 16.45 -1.79
CA PRO A 42 -3.17 16.10 -0.40
C PRO A 42 -4.03 14.97 0.15
N ARG A 43 -5.33 14.94 -0.17
CA ARG A 43 -6.22 13.85 0.24
C ARG A 43 -5.86 12.54 -0.47
N ALA A 44 -5.54 12.58 -1.76
CA ALA A 44 -5.15 11.40 -2.53
C ALA A 44 -3.93 10.71 -1.91
N ILE A 45 -2.93 11.47 -1.45
CA ILE A 45 -1.76 10.92 -0.78
C ILE A 45 -2.11 10.22 0.53
N LYS A 46 -2.95 10.86 1.36
CA LYS A 46 -3.44 10.25 2.62
C LYS A 46 -4.21 8.96 2.35
N GLU A 47 -5.00 8.95 1.28
CA GLU A 47 -5.76 7.77 0.85
C GLU A 47 -4.88 6.65 0.31
N ILE A 48 -3.77 6.97 -0.39
CA ILE A 48 -2.78 5.98 -0.81
C ILE A 48 -2.09 5.36 0.41
N ARG A 49 -1.70 6.20 1.39
CA ARG A 49 -1.11 5.72 2.65
C ARG A 49 -2.08 4.78 3.39
N SER A 50 -3.33 5.21 3.61
CA SER A 50 -4.35 4.40 4.28
C SER A 50 -4.65 3.10 3.53
N PHE A 51 -4.62 3.13 2.19
CA PHE A 51 -4.78 1.91 1.40
C PHE A 51 -3.62 0.94 1.63
N ALA A 52 -2.37 1.42 1.65
CA ALA A 52 -1.21 0.57 1.88
C ALA A 52 -1.19 -0.02 3.30
N GLU A 53 -1.52 0.79 4.31
CA GLU A 53 -1.67 0.35 5.70
C GLU A 53 -2.70 -0.79 5.80
N LYS A 54 -3.89 -0.62 5.17
CA LYS A 54 -4.93 -1.65 5.17
C LYS A 54 -4.54 -2.91 4.37
N ALA A 55 -3.84 -2.74 3.25
CA ALA A 55 -3.51 -3.84 2.34
C ALA A 55 -2.36 -4.72 2.87
N MET A 56 -1.39 -4.12 3.56
CA MET A 56 -0.18 -4.82 4.03
C MET A 56 -0.15 -5.04 5.55
N GLY A 57 -1.03 -4.37 6.30
CA GLY A 57 -1.13 -4.49 7.75
C GLY A 57 0.04 -3.87 8.51
N THR A 58 0.70 -2.86 7.94
CA THR A 58 1.85 -2.16 8.55
C THR A 58 1.50 -0.72 8.86
N THR A 59 1.87 -0.25 10.06
CA THR A 59 1.70 1.13 10.51
C THR A 59 2.72 2.09 9.87
N ASP A 60 3.97 1.64 9.65
CA ASP A 60 4.98 2.41 8.91
C ASP A 60 4.78 2.26 7.39
N VAL A 61 4.38 3.37 6.75
CA VAL A 61 4.16 3.45 5.29
C VAL A 61 4.99 4.60 4.72
N ARG A 62 5.98 4.22 3.91
CA ARG A 62 6.92 5.08 3.22
C ARG A 62 6.51 5.23 1.75
N LEU A 63 6.32 6.47 1.31
CA LEU A 63 5.92 6.79 -0.07
C LEU A 63 7.15 7.20 -0.87
N ASP A 64 7.33 6.64 -2.06
CA ASP A 64 8.37 7.05 -2.99
C ASP A 64 8.15 8.51 -3.45
N PRO A 65 9.18 9.37 -3.47
CA PRO A 65 9.11 10.69 -4.09
C PRO A 65 8.57 10.68 -5.53
N GLN A 66 8.85 9.64 -6.33
CA GLN A 66 8.32 9.52 -7.69
C GLN A 66 6.80 9.28 -7.71
N LEU A 67 6.28 8.53 -6.74
CA LEU A 67 4.84 8.40 -6.55
C LEU A 67 4.21 9.76 -6.24
N ASN A 68 4.84 10.56 -5.39
CA ASN A 68 4.37 11.91 -5.07
C ASN A 68 4.33 12.78 -6.33
N LYS A 69 5.42 12.83 -7.11
CA LYS A 69 5.47 13.59 -8.37
C LYS A 69 4.32 13.21 -9.31
N LYS A 70 4.06 11.92 -9.48
CA LYS A 70 2.98 11.42 -10.36
C LYS A 70 1.57 11.79 -9.87
N VAL A 71 1.35 11.85 -8.56
CA VAL A 71 0.05 12.29 -8.01
C VAL A 71 -0.15 13.81 -8.20
N TRP A 72 0.94 14.58 -8.17
CA TRP A 72 0.93 16.04 -8.29
C TRP A 72 1.19 16.57 -9.71
N GLU A 73 1.42 15.69 -10.69
CA GLU A 73 1.85 16.06 -12.05
C GLU A 73 0.91 17.05 -12.75
N ALA A 74 -0.41 16.85 -12.66
CA ALA A 74 -1.42 17.78 -13.20
C ALA A 74 -1.93 18.81 -12.15
N GLY A 75 -1.15 19.03 -11.09
CA GLY A 75 -1.43 19.99 -10.02
C GLY A 75 -2.46 19.52 -8.99
N ILE A 76 -2.82 20.42 -8.08
CA ILE A 76 -3.59 20.09 -6.86
C ILE A 76 -4.99 19.49 -7.13
N LYS A 77 -5.61 19.87 -8.25
CA LYS A 77 -6.94 19.41 -8.68
C LYS A 77 -6.88 18.19 -9.61
N GLY A 78 -5.76 17.99 -10.28
CA GLY A 78 -5.56 17.04 -11.38
C GLY A 78 -5.09 15.66 -10.92
N VAL A 79 -5.73 15.09 -9.90
CA VAL A 79 -5.34 13.75 -9.42
C VAL A 79 -5.71 12.69 -10.47
N PRO A 80 -4.80 11.77 -10.83
CA PRO A 80 -5.11 10.65 -11.72
C PRO A 80 -6.32 9.85 -11.24
N PHE A 81 -7.21 9.44 -12.14
CA PHE A 81 -8.43 8.74 -11.73
C PHE A 81 -8.16 7.36 -11.13
N ARG A 82 -7.17 6.68 -11.69
CA ARG A 82 -6.64 5.40 -11.26
C ARG A 82 -5.12 5.46 -11.30
N LEU A 83 -4.48 4.81 -10.34
CA LEU A 83 -3.03 4.75 -10.25
C LEU A 83 -2.60 3.32 -9.98
N ARG A 84 -1.69 2.79 -10.82
CA ARG A 84 -1.02 1.52 -10.55
C ARG A 84 0.14 1.79 -9.60
N VAL A 85 0.15 1.07 -8.48
CA VAL A 85 1.17 1.19 -7.45
C VAL A 85 1.69 -0.19 -7.09
N ARG A 86 2.99 -0.29 -6.87
CA ARG A 86 3.63 -1.44 -6.24
C ARG A 86 3.78 -1.13 -4.77
N ILE A 87 3.37 -2.07 -3.92
CA ILE A 87 3.55 -1.99 -2.48
C ILE A 87 4.41 -3.19 -2.08
N SER A 88 5.61 -2.90 -1.58
CA SER A 88 6.54 -3.91 -1.08
C SER A 88 6.62 -3.80 0.44
N ARG A 89 6.23 -4.87 1.14
CA ARG A 89 6.42 -4.97 2.60
C ARG A 89 7.82 -5.52 2.86
N LYS A 90 8.68 -4.69 3.44
CA LYS A 90 10.11 -4.98 3.67
C LYS A 90 10.41 -5.02 5.16
N ARG A 91 11.50 -5.71 5.52
CA ARG A 91 12.03 -5.71 6.90
C ARG A 91 12.71 -4.38 7.19
N ASN A 92 12.50 -3.86 8.40
CA ASN A 92 13.26 -2.72 8.89
C ASN A 92 14.51 -3.22 9.63
N ASP A 93 15.69 -2.89 9.11
CA ASP A 93 16.98 -3.30 9.67
C ASP A 93 17.58 -2.22 10.59
N GLU A 94 16.87 -1.09 10.81
CA GLU A 94 17.31 -0.03 11.73
C GLU A 94 17.23 -0.49 13.20
N GLU A 95 18.37 -0.45 13.89
CA GLU A 95 18.51 -0.81 15.30
C GLU A 95 17.71 0.19 16.18
N GLY A 96 16.57 -0.25 16.72
CA GLY A 96 15.64 0.57 17.50
C GLY A 96 14.30 0.91 16.82
N ALA A 97 14.03 0.35 15.64
CA ALA A 97 12.74 0.50 14.99
C ALA A 97 11.58 -0.04 15.86
N LYS A 98 10.52 0.78 16.03
CA LYS A 98 9.30 0.38 16.76
C LYS A 98 8.58 -0.81 16.11
N GLU A 99 8.69 -0.92 14.79
CA GLU A 99 8.01 -1.91 13.96
C GLU A 99 9.04 -2.67 13.12
N LYS A 100 8.91 -3.99 13.05
CA LYS A 100 9.85 -4.87 12.33
C LYS A 100 9.68 -4.82 10.81
N LEU A 101 8.53 -4.34 10.33
CA LEU A 101 8.15 -4.32 8.93
C LEU A 101 7.65 -2.92 8.55
N TYR A 102 8.00 -2.47 7.35
CA TYR A 102 7.43 -1.26 6.76
C TYR A 102 6.93 -1.54 5.34
N SER A 103 5.96 -0.76 4.89
CA SER A 103 5.50 -0.79 3.51
C SER A 103 6.12 0.34 2.71
N TYR A 104 6.76 0.00 1.59
CA TYR A 104 7.25 0.95 0.61
C TYR A 104 6.32 0.99 -0.60
N VAL A 105 5.85 2.18 -0.97
CA VAL A 105 4.88 2.36 -2.06
C VAL A 105 5.51 3.12 -3.21
N GLN A 106 5.49 2.51 -4.39
CA GLN A 106 6.05 3.06 -5.63
C GLN A 106 4.98 3.17 -6.72
N ALA A 107 5.09 4.18 -7.57
CA ALA A 107 4.27 4.29 -8.76
C ALA A 107 4.77 3.36 -9.85
N VAL A 108 3.87 2.61 -10.48
CA VAL A 108 4.17 1.82 -11.67
C VAL A 108 3.71 2.61 -12.89
N ASN A 109 4.58 2.73 -13.90
CA ASN A 109 4.24 3.38 -15.16
C ASN A 109 3.50 2.40 -16.07
N VAL A 110 2.19 2.61 -16.18
CA VAL A 110 1.31 1.85 -17.04
C VAL A 110 0.45 2.82 -17.85
N LYS A 111 0.31 2.56 -19.16
CA LYS A 111 -0.51 3.39 -20.06
C LYS A 111 -1.98 3.41 -19.66
N ASN A 112 -2.55 2.25 -19.31
CA ASN A 112 -3.94 2.14 -18.83
C ASN A 112 -4.03 1.22 -17.60
N PRO A 113 -4.31 1.77 -16.41
CA PRO A 113 -4.45 0.97 -15.19
C PRO A 113 -5.83 0.30 -15.04
N LYS A 114 -6.82 0.59 -15.90
CA LYS A 114 -8.16 0.00 -15.79
C LYS A 114 -8.13 -1.49 -16.14
N GLY A 115 -8.76 -2.32 -15.31
CA GLY A 115 -8.89 -3.77 -15.54
C GLY A 115 -7.72 -4.61 -15.03
N LEU A 116 -6.61 -3.99 -14.64
CA LEU A 116 -5.48 -4.70 -14.04
C LEU A 116 -5.82 -5.15 -12.61
N GLN A 117 -5.86 -6.46 -12.43
CA GLN A 117 -6.08 -7.09 -11.13
C GLN A 117 -4.85 -6.96 -10.23
N THR A 118 -5.02 -7.28 -8.95
CA THR A 118 -3.90 -7.37 -8.02
C THR A 118 -2.99 -8.52 -8.44
N ALA A 119 -1.71 -8.23 -8.59
CA ALA A 119 -0.70 -9.24 -8.92
C ALA A 119 0.35 -9.28 -7.82
N VAL A 120 0.80 -10.48 -7.46
CA VAL A 120 2.02 -10.65 -6.66
C VAL A 120 3.20 -10.44 -7.59
N VAL A 121 4.17 -9.64 -7.17
CA VAL A 121 5.40 -9.41 -7.92
C VAL A 121 6.55 -9.99 -7.13
N GLU A 122 7.41 -10.73 -7.80
CA GLU A 122 8.71 -11.11 -7.27
C GLU A 122 9.61 -9.88 -7.42
N ASP A 123 9.93 -9.21 -6.31
CA ASP A 123 11.03 -8.25 -6.30
C ASP A 123 12.30 -9.10 -6.41
N ALA A 124 12.93 -9.10 -7.60
CA ALA A 124 14.28 -9.62 -7.77
C ALA A 124 15.19 -8.80 -6.84
N ALA A 125 15.68 -9.46 -5.79
CA ALA A 125 16.63 -8.89 -4.84
C ALA A 125 17.95 -8.52 -5.55
#